data_AF-A0A0Q6MHV0-F1
#
_entry.id   AF-A0A0Q6MHV0-F1
#
_cell.length_a   1.000
_cell.length_b   1.000
_cell.length_c   1.000
_cell.angle_alpha   90.00
_cell.angle_beta   90.00
_cell.angle_gamma   90.00
#
_symmetry.space_group_name_H-M   'P 1'
#
loop_
_entity.id
_entity.type
_entity.pdbx_description
1 polymer ?
#
loop_
_entity_poly.entity_id
_entity_poly.type
_entity_poly.pdbx_seq_one_letter_code
_entity_poly.pdbx_strand_id
1 'polypeptide(L)'
;MAIAQKMATVLLERQTGSKGLPLTSFAIEVDLNLDGFPEIFAYRYAPGCDGTNCGNFLFVLEGDSYQEVLGDIPGARLVPQDKIGLSAFKRNGFLDIQSDQMTIGWDGKRYLDASSFPASSLDGAAFLAACQKSKSNEQPADGEAERVSAECQCQFNRLQVIGFTQPDLDMYTASLAENFEYPTGEEWTALLAVQNSAKDVATGCDVASGKSQWPPAYFNHGDQPQQKLDFDAFLDACPAQTFILTNHKIGSPDRALSLCGCLAREMPTQGISQEGLDLMAQYYREEISDADVEAQDVDVLTFHDKASEACLSQFPAK
;
A
#
# COMPACT_ATOMS: atom_id res chain seq x y z
N MET A 1 4.87 -13.15 4.82
CA MET A 1 6.32 -13.26 5.14
C MET A 1 7.09 -14.07 4.11
N ALA A 2 6.75 -15.34 3.82
CA ALA A 2 7.50 -16.14 2.84
C ALA A 2 7.55 -15.47 1.45
N ILE A 3 6.41 -14.94 0.99
CA ILE A 3 6.28 -14.18 -0.26
C ILE A 3 7.22 -12.97 -0.26
N ALA A 4 7.13 -12.10 0.77
CA ALA A 4 8.02 -10.96 0.92
C ALA A 4 9.52 -11.33 0.96
N GLN A 5 9.90 -12.41 1.66
CA GLN A 5 11.29 -12.86 1.74
C GLN A 5 11.83 -13.28 0.37
N LYS A 6 11.02 -13.99 -0.41
CA LYS A 6 11.37 -14.41 -1.76
C LYS A 6 11.55 -13.19 -2.68
N MET A 7 10.56 -12.29 -2.68
CA MET A 7 10.62 -11.05 -3.48
C MET A 7 11.81 -10.17 -3.07
N ALA A 8 12.01 -9.96 -1.76
CA ALA A 8 13.10 -9.15 -1.23
C ALA A 8 14.47 -9.68 -1.61
N THR A 9 14.65 -11.00 -1.74
CA THR A 9 15.92 -11.58 -2.19
C THR A 9 16.29 -11.06 -3.57
N VAL A 10 15.36 -11.14 -4.54
CA VAL A 10 15.59 -10.66 -5.91
C VAL A 10 15.85 -9.15 -5.93
N LEU A 11 15.04 -8.38 -5.20
CA LEU A 11 15.11 -6.92 -5.18
C LEU A 11 16.41 -6.42 -4.52
N LEU A 12 16.81 -7.01 -3.39
CA LEU A 12 18.04 -6.65 -2.71
C LEU A 12 19.29 -7.08 -3.48
N GLU A 13 19.27 -8.23 -4.14
CA GLU A 13 20.35 -8.66 -5.01
C GLU A 13 20.60 -7.67 -6.14
N ARG A 14 19.52 -7.20 -6.78
CA ARG A 14 19.59 -6.16 -7.81
C ARG A 14 20.10 -4.83 -7.24
N GLN A 15 19.60 -4.43 -6.07
CA GLN A 15 19.92 -3.14 -5.47
C GLN A 15 21.35 -3.05 -4.92
N THR A 16 21.84 -4.14 -4.33
CA THR A 16 23.11 -4.15 -3.56
C THR A 16 24.22 -4.98 -4.22
N GLY A 17 23.90 -5.71 -5.31
CA GLY A 17 24.81 -6.68 -5.94
C GLY A 17 25.13 -7.90 -5.07
N SER A 18 24.57 -7.99 -3.87
CA SER A 18 24.94 -8.99 -2.87
C SER A 18 23.93 -10.14 -2.81
N LYS A 19 24.41 -11.36 -3.03
CA LYS A 19 23.57 -12.58 -3.11
C LYS A 19 23.01 -13.03 -1.78
N GLY A 20 21.75 -13.47 -1.81
CA GLY A 20 21.01 -14.04 -0.69
C GLY A 20 20.73 -13.07 0.45
N LEU A 21 19.79 -13.48 1.31
CA LEU A 21 19.49 -12.84 2.57
C LEU A 21 20.19 -13.57 3.73
N PRO A 22 21.05 -12.90 4.52
CA PRO A 22 21.58 -13.46 5.76
C PRO A 22 20.46 -13.88 6.72
N LEU A 23 20.68 -14.90 7.56
CA LEU A 23 19.67 -15.43 8.48
C LEU A 23 19.03 -14.40 9.43
N THR A 24 19.76 -13.35 9.80
CA THR A 24 19.30 -12.26 10.67
C THR A 24 18.54 -11.16 9.92
N SER A 25 18.37 -11.31 8.61
CA SER A 25 17.59 -10.42 7.74
C SER A 25 16.14 -10.87 7.70
N PHE A 26 15.23 -9.96 7.38
CA PHE A 26 13.82 -10.30 7.18
C PHE A 26 13.20 -9.41 6.10
N ALA A 27 12.02 -9.80 5.64
CA ALA A 27 11.17 -8.97 4.81
C ALA A 27 9.70 -9.19 5.16
N ILE A 28 8.93 -8.12 5.01
CA ILE A 28 7.48 -8.11 5.22
C ILE A 28 6.81 -7.35 4.07
N GLU A 29 5.55 -7.71 3.84
CA GLU A 29 4.65 -7.01 2.94
C GLU A 29 4.00 -5.88 3.72
N VAL A 30 4.03 -4.68 3.18
CA VAL A 30 3.42 -3.49 3.79
C VAL A 30 2.67 -2.77 2.69
N ASP A 31 1.35 -2.65 2.82
CA ASP A 31 0.53 -1.94 1.85
C ASP A 31 0.40 -0.47 2.28
N LEU A 32 1.25 0.38 1.72
CA LEU A 32 1.38 1.78 2.13
C LEU A 32 0.31 2.66 1.48
N ASN A 33 -0.17 2.30 0.29
CA ASN A 33 -1.20 3.06 -0.41
C ASN A 33 -2.62 2.50 -0.24
N LEU A 34 -2.73 1.29 0.32
CA LEU A 34 -3.96 0.53 0.55
C LEU A 34 -4.65 0.11 -0.76
N ASP A 35 -3.86 -0.25 -1.78
CA ASP A 35 -4.36 -0.69 -3.09
C ASP A 35 -4.44 -2.22 -3.24
N GLY A 36 -3.89 -2.97 -2.29
CA GLY A 36 -3.91 -4.43 -2.25
C GLY A 36 -2.64 -5.08 -2.81
N PHE A 37 -1.71 -4.28 -3.31
CA PHE A 37 -0.42 -4.68 -3.85
C PHE A 37 0.68 -4.16 -2.94
N PRO A 38 1.03 -4.92 -1.88
CA PRO A 38 1.94 -4.42 -0.87
C PRO A 38 3.32 -4.11 -1.44
N GLU A 39 3.89 -3.03 -0.93
CA GLU A 39 5.31 -2.77 -0.98
C GLU A 39 6.09 -3.81 -0.19
N ILE A 40 7.38 -3.96 -0.54
CA ILE A 40 8.28 -4.89 0.14
C ILE A 40 9.21 -4.09 1.04
N PHE A 41 8.97 -4.17 2.34
CA PHE A 41 9.91 -3.69 3.34
C PHE A 41 10.88 -4.81 3.71
N ALA A 42 12.17 -4.57 3.58
CA ALA A 42 13.20 -5.54 3.88
C ALA A 42 14.29 -4.95 4.77
N TYR A 43 14.73 -5.73 5.75
CA TYR A 43 15.92 -5.43 6.52
C TYR A 43 17.02 -6.42 6.16
N ARG A 44 18.16 -5.90 5.70
CA ARG A 44 19.35 -6.69 5.40
C ARG A 44 20.42 -6.46 6.47
N TYR A 45 20.75 -7.50 7.21
CA TYR A 45 21.82 -7.43 8.20
C TYR A 45 23.21 -7.54 7.56
N ALA A 46 24.15 -6.71 8.02
CA ALA A 46 25.58 -6.91 7.82
C ALA A 46 26.36 -6.34 9.02
N PRO A 47 27.47 -6.97 9.47
CA PRO A 47 28.33 -6.37 10.47
C PRO A 47 28.89 -5.01 10.02
N GLY A 48 28.86 -4.02 10.91
CA GLY A 48 29.34 -2.67 10.58
C GLY A 48 28.45 -1.92 9.59
N CYS A 49 27.15 -2.22 9.59
CA CYS A 49 26.22 -1.66 8.61
C CYS A 49 26.24 -0.12 8.55
N ASP A 50 26.46 0.42 7.36
CA ASP A 50 26.55 1.85 7.07
C ASP A 50 25.37 2.38 6.25
N GLY A 51 24.41 1.52 5.89
CA GLY A 51 23.25 1.86 5.07
C GLY A 51 23.47 1.69 3.56
N THR A 52 24.69 1.38 3.10
CA THR A 52 24.97 1.27 1.66
C THR A 52 24.42 -0.03 1.08
N ASN A 53 24.80 -1.16 1.67
CA ASN A 53 24.44 -2.52 1.21
C ASN A 53 23.69 -3.35 2.27
N CYS A 54 23.22 -2.69 3.31
CA CYS A 54 22.58 -3.27 4.47
C CYS A 54 21.69 -2.20 5.13
N GLY A 55 20.87 -2.58 6.09
CA GLY A 55 19.88 -1.70 6.70
C GLY A 55 18.49 -1.96 6.15
N ASN A 56 17.59 -1.00 6.32
CA ASN A 56 16.23 -1.06 5.84
C ASN A 56 16.16 -0.65 4.37
N PHE A 57 15.31 -1.32 3.62
CA PHE A 57 15.00 -1.06 2.23
C PHE A 57 13.48 -1.09 2.10
N LEU A 58 12.93 -0.16 1.33
CA LEU A 58 11.52 -0.17 0.95
C LEU A 58 11.45 -0.16 -0.56
N PHE A 59 10.80 -1.16 -1.13
CA PHE A 59 10.61 -1.28 -2.57
C PHE A 59 9.17 -0.99 -2.93
N VAL A 60 8.97 0.06 -3.73
CA VAL A 60 7.67 0.51 -4.23
C VAL A 60 7.55 0.17 -5.70
N LEU A 61 6.44 -0.47 -6.11
CA LEU A 61 6.20 -0.73 -7.53
C LEU A 61 5.67 0.54 -8.19
N GLU A 62 6.49 1.18 -9.01
CA GLU A 62 6.11 2.36 -9.79
C GLU A 62 6.30 2.11 -11.28
N GLY A 63 5.23 2.34 -12.06
CA GLY A 63 5.22 2.04 -13.49
C GLY A 63 5.62 0.59 -13.75
N ASP A 64 6.73 0.38 -14.46
CA ASP A 64 7.22 -0.94 -14.85
C ASP A 64 8.21 -1.60 -13.87
N SER A 65 8.55 -0.97 -12.73
CA SER A 65 9.64 -1.45 -11.88
C SER A 65 9.49 -1.15 -10.39
N TYR A 66 10.06 -2.03 -9.55
CA TYR A 66 10.27 -1.76 -8.12
C TYR A 66 11.42 -0.78 -7.93
N GLN A 67 11.13 0.36 -7.31
CA GLN A 67 12.09 1.39 -6.93
C GLN A 67 12.40 1.28 -5.44
N GLU A 68 13.68 1.35 -5.09
CA GLU A 68 14.11 1.46 -3.69
C GLU A 68 14.05 2.92 -3.25
N VAL A 69 13.31 3.24 -2.19
CA VAL A 69 12.94 4.62 -1.87
C VAL A 69 13.56 5.18 -0.58
N LEU A 70 14.18 4.36 0.27
CA LEU A 70 14.80 4.86 1.52
C LEU A 70 16.23 5.34 1.32
N GLY A 71 16.93 4.90 0.26
CA GLY A 71 18.32 5.24 0.00
C GLY A 71 18.59 6.72 -0.23
N ASP A 72 17.58 7.45 -0.73
CA ASP A 72 17.66 8.89 -0.98
C ASP A 72 17.49 9.73 0.29
N ILE A 73 17.10 9.11 1.41
CA ILE A 73 16.79 9.80 2.67
C ILE A 73 17.93 9.56 3.67
N PRO A 74 18.71 10.60 4.03
CA PRO A 74 19.84 10.46 4.94
C PRO A 74 19.45 9.78 6.26
N GLY A 75 20.07 8.64 6.56
CA GLY A 75 19.87 7.89 7.80
C GLY A 75 18.65 6.96 7.82
N ALA A 76 17.71 7.03 6.86
CA ALA A 76 16.49 6.22 6.89
C ALA A 76 16.76 4.70 6.88
N ARG A 77 17.77 4.26 6.13
CA ARG A 77 18.20 2.85 6.09
C ARG A 77 18.79 2.36 7.40
N LEU A 78 19.23 3.25 8.29
CA LEU A 78 19.91 2.91 9.55
C LEU A 78 18.99 2.98 10.78
N VAL A 79 17.74 3.40 10.61
CA VAL A 79 16.76 3.44 11.70
C VAL A 79 16.56 2.01 12.26
N PRO A 80 16.62 1.80 13.59
CA PRO A 80 16.34 0.49 14.16
C PRO A 80 14.92 0.01 13.82
N GLN A 81 14.76 -1.27 13.53
CA GLN A 81 13.50 -1.81 12.99
C GLN A 81 12.33 -1.70 13.97
N ASP A 82 12.62 -1.80 15.27
CA ASP A 82 11.64 -1.62 16.35
C ASP A 82 11.21 -0.16 16.55
N LYS A 83 11.84 0.78 15.82
CA LYS A 83 11.51 2.20 15.81
C LYS A 83 10.81 2.64 14.54
N ILE A 84 10.58 1.76 13.56
CA ILE A 84 9.85 2.09 12.34
C ILE A 84 8.38 1.70 12.52
N GLY A 85 7.48 2.66 12.33
CA GLY A 85 6.04 2.45 12.36
C GLY A 85 5.34 3.17 11.21
N LEU A 86 4.12 2.73 10.90
CA LEU A 86 3.23 3.46 10.01
C LEU A 86 2.50 4.55 10.80
N SER A 87 2.43 5.75 10.22
CA SER A 87 1.63 6.83 10.76
C SER A 87 0.14 6.53 10.61
N ALA A 88 -0.67 7.20 11.42
CA ALA A 88 -2.12 7.23 11.21
C ALA A 88 -2.51 7.99 9.94
N PHE A 89 -1.62 8.77 9.34
CA PHE A 89 -1.94 9.67 8.25
C PHE A 89 -1.35 9.25 6.91
N LYS A 90 -2.11 9.50 5.84
CA LYS A 90 -1.64 9.44 4.46
C LYS A 90 -1.19 10.83 3.97
N ARG A 91 -0.36 10.81 2.93
CA ARG A 91 0.06 11.95 2.12
C ARG A 91 0.14 11.48 0.67
N ASN A 92 -0.53 12.17 -0.24
CA ASN A 92 -0.54 11.84 -1.67
C ASN A 92 -0.87 10.36 -1.95
N GLY A 93 -1.81 9.78 -1.19
CA GLY A 93 -2.25 8.40 -1.37
C GLY A 93 -1.41 7.33 -0.65
N PHE A 94 -0.33 7.67 0.04
CA PHE A 94 0.51 6.73 0.79
C PHE A 94 0.60 7.07 2.28
N LEU A 95 0.69 6.08 3.15
CA LEU A 95 0.93 6.27 4.59
C LEU A 95 2.30 6.90 4.83
N ASP A 96 2.35 7.90 5.72
CA ASP A 96 3.62 8.41 6.24
C ASP A 96 4.29 7.29 7.08
N ILE A 97 5.61 7.18 7.02
CA ILE A 97 6.39 6.27 7.86
C ILE A 97 7.04 7.12 8.96
N GLN A 98 6.94 6.66 10.20
CA GLN A 98 7.42 7.38 11.37
C GLN A 98 8.47 6.58 12.12
N SER A 99 9.48 7.29 12.60
CA SER A 99 10.44 6.81 13.58
C SER A 99 10.62 7.80 14.72
N ASP A 100 11.45 7.44 15.68
CA ASP A 100 11.89 8.33 16.77
C ASP A 100 12.75 9.50 16.27
N GLN A 101 13.36 9.38 15.08
CA GLN A 101 14.28 10.37 14.52
C GLN A 101 13.67 11.20 13.38
N MET A 102 12.75 10.63 12.62
CA MET A 102 12.18 11.28 11.43
C MET A 102 10.78 10.76 11.11
N THR A 103 10.00 11.62 10.46
CA THR A 103 8.82 11.22 9.70
C THR A 103 9.16 11.37 8.23
N ILE A 104 8.85 10.36 7.42
CA ILE A 104 9.01 10.41 5.97
C ILE A 104 7.65 10.25 5.31
N GLY A 105 7.38 11.07 4.29
CA GLY A 105 6.10 11.11 3.59
C GLY A 105 6.28 11.05 2.08
N TRP A 106 5.21 10.68 1.39
CA TRP A 106 5.21 10.53 -0.07
C TRP A 106 4.95 11.86 -0.78
N ASP A 107 5.79 12.27 -1.72
CA ASP A 107 5.62 13.51 -2.50
C ASP A 107 4.77 13.36 -3.77
N GLY A 108 4.24 12.16 -4.02
CA GLY A 108 3.57 11.79 -5.26
C GLY A 108 4.45 10.97 -6.19
N LYS A 109 5.75 10.83 -5.89
CA LYS A 109 6.73 10.07 -6.67
C LYS A 109 7.72 9.30 -5.81
N ARG A 110 8.07 9.78 -4.62
CA ARG A 110 9.00 9.11 -3.70
C ARG A 110 8.78 9.53 -2.26
N TYR A 111 9.33 8.74 -1.34
CA TYR A 111 9.43 9.14 0.06
C TYR A 111 10.51 10.19 0.25
N LEU A 112 10.20 11.21 1.06
CA LEU A 112 11.11 12.27 1.48
C LEU A 112 10.94 12.54 2.97
N ASP A 113 11.93 13.18 3.60
CA ASP A 113 11.79 13.73 4.94
C ASP A 113 10.58 14.67 5.00
N ALA A 114 9.68 14.44 5.95
CA ALA A 114 8.45 15.20 6.10
C ALA A 114 8.69 16.70 6.39
N SER A 115 9.86 17.05 6.91
CA SER A 115 10.27 18.45 7.13
C SER A 115 10.57 19.20 5.83
N SER A 116 10.75 18.49 4.71
CA SER A 116 11.00 19.08 3.40
C SER A 116 9.72 19.55 2.69
N PHE A 117 8.54 19.12 3.14
CA PHE A 117 7.28 19.54 2.54
C PHE A 117 6.94 20.99 2.94
N PRO A 118 6.43 21.80 2.00
CA PRO A 118 5.96 23.13 2.33
C PRO A 118 4.76 23.01 3.28
N ALA A 119 4.85 23.65 4.44
CA ALA A 119 3.70 23.82 5.32
C ALA A 119 2.89 25.04 4.85
N SER A 120 1.59 24.87 4.66
CA SER A 120 0.69 25.96 4.29
C SER A 120 0.19 26.70 5.52
N SER A 121 0.25 28.03 5.50
CA SER A 121 -0.47 28.87 6.47
C SER A 121 -1.87 29.16 5.93
N LEU A 122 -2.83 28.30 6.31
CA LEU A 122 -4.24 28.42 5.90
C LEU A 122 -5.07 29.24 6.91
N ASP A 123 -6.05 29.98 6.43
CA ASP A 123 -7.15 30.51 7.26
C ASP A 123 -8.22 29.43 7.41
N GLY A 124 -8.29 28.87 8.62
CA GLY A 124 -9.17 27.75 8.96
C GLY A 124 -10.53 28.12 9.54
N ALA A 125 -10.84 29.40 9.76
CA ALA A 125 -12.02 29.78 10.52
C ALA A 125 -13.33 29.26 9.90
N ALA A 126 -13.48 29.43 8.58
CA ALA A 126 -14.63 28.93 7.85
C ALA A 126 -14.69 27.39 7.83
N PHE A 127 -13.55 26.73 7.61
CA PHE A 127 -13.45 25.28 7.61
C PHE A 127 -13.85 24.67 8.96
N LEU A 128 -13.30 25.18 10.07
CA LEU A 128 -13.57 24.66 11.41
C LEU A 128 -15.06 24.77 11.75
N ALA A 129 -15.70 25.91 11.43
CA ALA A 129 -17.13 26.09 11.63
C ALA A 129 -17.97 25.12 10.78
N ALA A 130 -17.61 24.95 9.50
CA ALA A 130 -18.30 24.03 8.59
C ALA A 130 -18.14 22.55 9.00
N CYS A 131 -16.92 22.14 9.39
CA CYS A 131 -16.63 20.79 9.87
C CYS A 131 -17.39 20.47 11.16
N GLN A 132 -17.43 21.41 12.11
CA GLN A 132 -18.20 21.21 13.34
C GLN A 132 -19.68 21.08 13.04
N LYS A 133 -20.23 21.93 12.15
CA LYS A 133 -21.64 21.86 11.76
C LYS A 133 -21.97 20.54 11.06
N SER A 134 -21.12 20.05 10.15
CA SER A 134 -21.37 18.81 9.40
C SER A 134 -21.33 17.55 10.27
N LYS A 135 -20.66 17.61 11.43
CA LYS A 135 -20.51 16.49 12.37
C LYS A 135 -21.41 16.58 13.60
N SER A 136 -22.07 17.71 13.84
CA SER A 136 -22.89 17.91 15.04
C SER A 136 -24.31 17.39 14.84
N ASN A 137 -24.78 16.56 15.77
CA ASN A 137 -26.20 16.19 15.86
C ASN A 137 -27.04 17.34 16.45
N GLU A 138 -28.34 17.37 16.16
CA GLU A 138 -29.28 18.37 16.72
C GLU A 138 -29.38 18.30 18.26
N GLN A 139 -28.98 17.18 18.87
CA GLN A 139 -28.81 17.02 20.32
C GLN A 139 -27.47 16.33 20.62
N PRO A 140 -26.39 17.09 20.92
CA PRO A 140 -25.10 16.52 21.24
C PRO A 140 -25.13 15.83 22.61
N ALA A 141 -24.55 14.63 22.69
CA ALA A 141 -24.27 13.96 23.96
C ALA A 141 -23.17 14.70 24.74
N ASP A 142 -23.12 14.49 26.06
CA ASP A 142 -22.06 15.06 26.91
C ASP A 142 -20.66 14.70 26.36
N GLY A 143 -19.82 15.71 26.10
CA GLY A 143 -18.47 15.54 25.55
C GLY A 143 -18.38 15.43 24.02
N GLU A 144 -19.52 15.42 23.30
CA GLU A 144 -19.55 15.33 21.84
C GLU A 144 -19.00 16.60 21.19
N ALA A 145 -19.32 17.77 21.74
CA ALA A 145 -18.85 19.06 21.21
C ALA A 145 -17.33 19.19 21.30
N GLU A 146 -16.72 18.83 22.43
CA GLU A 146 -15.27 18.83 22.60
C GLU A 146 -14.59 17.83 21.66
N ARG A 147 -15.17 16.63 21.51
CA ARG A 147 -14.65 15.60 20.59
C ARG A 147 -14.70 16.07 19.14
N VAL A 148 -15.84 16.60 18.69
CA VAL A 148 -16.01 17.12 17.32
C VAL A 148 -15.06 18.29 17.06
N SER A 149 -14.88 19.18 18.03
CA SER A 149 -13.90 20.26 17.94
C SER A 149 -12.48 19.74 17.78
N ALA A 150 -12.06 18.75 18.58
CA ALA A 150 -10.74 18.13 18.47
C ALA A 150 -10.53 17.39 17.13
N GLU A 151 -11.54 16.69 16.63
CA GLU A 151 -11.50 16.03 15.31
C GLU A 151 -11.32 17.05 14.18
N CYS A 152 -12.10 18.15 14.18
CA CYS A 152 -12.00 19.19 13.17
C CYS A 152 -10.66 19.94 13.24
N GLN A 153 -10.14 20.17 14.45
CA GLN A 153 -8.80 20.75 14.62
C GLN A 153 -7.70 19.83 14.10
N CYS A 154 -7.81 18.51 14.36
CA CYS A 154 -6.90 17.52 13.80
C CYS A 154 -6.89 17.59 12.27
N GLN A 155 -8.08 17.61 11.64
CA GLN A 155 -8.19 17.69 10.18
C GLN A 155 -7.54 18.97 9.66
N PHE A 156 -7.87 20.13 10.23
CA PHE A 156 -7.30 21.41 9.81
C PHE A 156 -5.77 21.42 9.89
N ASN A 157 -5.21 21.00 11.03
CA ASN A 157 -3.75 20.94 11.21
C ASN A 157 -3.11 20.01 10.18
N ARG A 158 -3.75 18.88 9.85
CA ARG A 158 -3.21 17.94 8.89
C ARG A 158 -3.33 18.45 7.45
N LEU A 159 -4.41 19.14 7.08
CA LEU A 159 -4.56 19.79 5.77
C LEU A 159 -3.43 20.79 5.50
N GLN A 160 -3.02 21.58 6.51
CA GLN A 160 -1.87 22.47 6.40
C GLN A 160 -0.56 21.73 6.12
N VAL A 161 -0.40 20.53 6.70
CA VAL A 161 0.82 19.72 6.61
C VAL A 161 0.89 18.92 5.31
N ILE A 162 -0.25 18.57 4.70
CA ILE A 162 -0.29 17.85 3.41
C ILE A 162 -0.27 18.76 2.18
N GLY A 163 -0.08 20.08 2.38
CA GLY A 163 0.13 21.03 1.29
C GLY A 163 -1.15 21.54 0.64
N PHE A 164 -2.31 21.47 1.32
CA PHE A 164 -3.51 22.16 0.84
C PHE A 164 -3.21 23.64 0.63
N THR A 165 -3.73 24.19 -0.46
CA THR A 165 -3.77 25.64 -0.68
C THR A 165 -5.05 26.23 -0.08
N GLN A 166 -5.13 27.56 0.06
CA GLN A 166 -6.37 28.21 0.51
C GLN A 166 -7.55 27.89 -0.44
N PRO A 167 -7.39 27.94 -1.78
CA PRO A 167 -8.44 27.48 -2.70
C PRO A 167 -8.91 26.05 -2.46
N ASP A 168 -8.01 25.11 -2.16
CA ASP A 168 -8.39 23.72 -1.86
C ASP A 168 -9.20 23.64 -0.56
N LEU A 169 -8.78 24.38 0.47
CA LEU A 169 -9.50 24.44 1.74
C LEU A 169 -10.89 25.06 1.58
N ASP A 170 -10.99 26.16 0.82
CA ASP A 170 -12.25 26.85 0.56
C ASP A 170 -13.20 25.97 -0.25
N MET A 171 -12.68 25.28 -1.27
CA MET A 171 -13.43 24.32 -2.09
C MET A 171 -13.95 23.15 -1.26
N TYR A 172 -13.09 22.55 -0.40
CA TYR A 172 -13.52 21.48 0.49
C TYR A 172 -14.55 21.98 1.50
N THR A 173 -14.33 23.15 2.10
CA THR A 173 -15.27 23.79 3.04
C THR A 173 -16.64 24.01 2.41
N ALA A 174 -16.70 24.49 1.18
CA ALA A 174 -17.95 24.66 0.44
C ALA A 174 -18.66 23.32 0.22
N SER A 175 -17.91 22.25 -0.06
CA SER A 175 -18.47 20.90 -0.27
C SER A 175 -19.11 20.27 0.98
N LEU A 176 -18.83 20.82 2.17
CA LEU A 176 -19.48 20.40 3.43
C LEU A 176 -20.89 20.98 3.60
N ALA A 177 -21.32 21.91 2.74
CA ALA A 177 -22.65 22.50 2.80
C ALA A 177 -23.72 21.55 2.27
N GLU A 178 -24.88 21.51 2.93
CA GLU A 178 -26.02 20.64 2.56
C GLU A 178 -26.52 20.82 1.13
N ASN A 179 -26.37 22.03 0.56
CA ASN A 179 -26.85 22.39 -0.79
C ASN A 179 -25.71 22.71 -1.75
N PHE A 180 -24.55 22.06 -1.60
CA PHE A 180 -23.42 22.27 -2.50
C PHE A 180 -23.74 21.79 -3.92
N GLU A 181 -23.66 22.70 -4.89
CA GLU A 181 -23.81 22.36 -6.31
C GLU A 181 -22.52 21.75 -6.84
N TYR A 182 -22.57 20.46 -7.20
CA TYR A 182 -21.41 19.75 -7.70
C TYR A 182 -21.07 20.20 -9.12
N PRO A 183 -19.81 20.63 -9.38
CA PRO A 183 -19.37 21.02 -10.70
C PRO A 183 -19.29 19.81 -11.64
N THR A 184 -19.04 20.07 -12.93
CA THR A 184 -18.86 19.02 -13.95
C THR A 184 -17.55 19.22 -14.71
N GLY A 185 -17.06 18.20 -15.43
CA GLY A 185 -15.85 18.31 -16.24
C GLY A 185 -14.55 18.39 -15.43
N GLU A 186 -13.64 19.30 -15.80
CA GLU A 186 -12.34 19.45 -15.13
C GLU A 186 -12.47 19.93 -13.68
N GLU A 187 -13.44 20.80 -13.41
CA GLU A 187 -13.73 21.30 -12.06
C GLU A 187 -14.22 20.17 -11.13
N TRP A 188 -14.97 19.20 -11.65
CA TRP A 188 -15.32 17.98 -10.91
C TRP A 188 -14.09 17.14 -10.59
N THR A 189 -13.14 17.02 -11.53
CA THR A 189 -11.92 16.24 -11.33
C THR A 189 -11.03 16.88 -10.24
N ALA A 190 -10.90 18.21 -10.26
CA ALA A 190 -10.19 18.96 -9.24
C ALA A 190 -10.84 18.80 -7.85
N LEU A 191 -12.17 18.96 -7.77
CA LEU A 191 -12.91 18.75 -6.53
C LEU A 191 -12.73 17.33 -5.98
N LEU A 192 -12.80 16.31 -6.84
CA LEU A 192 -12.64 14.92 -6.43
C LEU A 192 -11.25 14.66 -5.82
N ALA A 193 -10.19 15.23 -6.40
CA ALA A 193 -8.83 15.11 -5.86
C ALA A 193 -8.70 15.76 -4.47
N VAL A 194 -9.28 16.96 -4.29
CA VAL A 194 -9.35 17.66 -3.00
C VAL A 194 -10.14 16.84 -1.98
N GLN A 195 -11.32 16.34 -2.35
CA GLN A 195 -12.17 15.54 -1.47
C GLN A 195 -11.52 14.22 -1.05
N ASN A 196 -10.85 13.52 -1.97
CA ASN A 196 -10.13 12.29 -1.63
C ASN A 196 -9.00 12.54 -0.63
N SER A 197 -8.22 13.60 -0.84
CA SER A 197 -7.15 13.98 0.08
C SER A 197 -7.70 14.39 1.45
N ALA A 198 -8.80 15.14 1.49
CA ALA A 198 -9.45 15.54 2.74
C ALA A 198 -10.11 14.35 3.46
N LYS A 199 -10.65 13.37 2.71
CA LYS A 199 -11.16 12.11 3.26
C LYS A 199 -10.05 11.30 3.92
N ASP A 200 -8.89 11.18 3.28
CA ASP A 200 -7.72 10.51 3.86
C ASP A 200 -7.29 11.20 5.17
N VAL A 201 -7.33 12.54 5.22
CA VAL A 201 -7.08 13.30 6.45
C VAL A 201 -8.13 13.03 7.52
N ALA A 202 -9.41 13.00 7.16
CA ALA A 202 -10.50 12.71 8.07
C ALA A 202 -10.37 11.31 8.68
N THR A 203 -10.13 10.29 7.84
CA THR A 203 -9.87 8.92 8.27
C THR A 203 -8.64 8.85 9.15
N GLY A 204 -7.54 9.51 8.77
CA GLY A 204 -6.32 9.53 9.58
C GLY A 204 -6.52 10.13 10.98
N CYS A 205 -7.36 11.16 11.12
CA CYS A 205 -7.73 11.70 12.43
C CYS A 205 -8.59 10.74 13.27
N ASP A 206 -9.50 9.99 12.65
CA ASP A 206 -10.25 8.93 13.34
C ASP A 206 -9.32 7.79 13.78
N VAL A 207 -8.32 7.43 12.97
CA VAL A 207 -7.29 6.43 13.33
C VAL A 207 -6.41 6.93 14.48
N ALA A 208 -5.92 8.17 14.40
CA ALA A 208 -5.06 8.77 15.42
C ALA A 208 -5.75 8.89 16.79
N SER A 209 -7.08 9.06 16.79
CA SER A 209 -7.88 9.10 18.02
C SER A 209 -8.32 7.72 18.52
N GLY A 210 -8.00 6.64 17.79
CA GLY A 210 -8.39 5.27 18.11
C GLY A 210 -9.87 4.95 17.84
N LYS A 211 -10.58 5.84 17.12
CA LYS A 211 -11.99 5.67 16.75
C LYS A 211 -12.16 4.69 15.59
N SER A 212 -11.18 4.59 14.71
CA SER A 212 -11.19 3.69 13.57
C SER A 212 -9.81 3.07 13.30
N GLN A 213 -9.76 2.21 12.30
CA GLN A 213 -8.53 1.73 11.67
C GLN A 213 -8.62 2.04 10.18
N TRP A 214 -7.47 2.10 9.50
CA TRP A 214 -7.49 2.13 8.04
C TRP A 214 -8.21 0.87 7.53
N PRO A 215 -9.17 1.00 6.61
CA PRO A 215 -9.77 -0.16 6.00
C PRO A 215 -8.68 -1.00 5.35
N PRO A 216 -8.79 -2.34 5.41
CA PRO A 216 -7.89 -3.20 4.65
C PRO A 216 -8.04 -2.87 3.16
N ALA A 217 -6.95 -3.00 2.42
CA ALA A 217 -7.00 -2.88 0.98
C ALA A 217 -7.91 -3.96 0.40
N TYR A 218 -8.77 -3.58 -0.54
CA TYR A 218 -9.86 -4.43 -1.02
C TYR A 218 -9.54 -4.97 -2.41
N PHE A 219 -9.25 -6.27 -2.50
CA PHE A 219 -9.57 -7.07 -3.68
C PHE A 219 -10.49 -8.20 -3.25
N ASN A 220 -11.31 -8.70 -4.18
CA ASN A 220 -12.30 -9.73 -3.86
C ASN A 220 -11.57 -11.05 -3.56
N HIS A 221 -11.47 -11.40 -2.28
CA HIS A 221 -10.87 -12.65 -1.83
C HIS A 221 -11.87 -13.80 -1.94
N GLY A 222 -11.36 -15.03 -2.01
CA GLY A 222 -12.19 -16.22 -1.85
C GLY A 222 -12.67 -16.40 -0.41
N ASP A 223 -13.63 -17.30 -0.21
CA ASP A 223 -14.30 -17.52 1.08
C ASP A 223 -13.46 -18.34 2.08
N GLN A 224 -12.29 -18.86 1.67
CA GLN A 224 -11.47 -19.70 2.53
C GLN A 224 -10.55 -18.87 3.42
N PRO A 225 -10.32 -19.29 4.68
CA PRO A 225 -9.33 -18.65 5.53
C PRO A 225 -7.94 -18.77 4.91
N GLN A 226 -7.11 -17.75 5.09
CA GLN A 226 -5.71 -17.82 4.64
C GLN A 226 -5.00 -19.03 5.25
N GLN A 227 -4.46 -19.88 4.38
CA GLN A 227 -3.68 -21.04 4.77
C GLN A 227 -2.19 -20.71 4.71
N LYS A 228 -1.42 -21.30 5.63
CA LYS A 228 0.05 -21.19 5.60
C LYS A 228 0.60 -22.27 4.67
N LEU A 229 0.86 -21.91 3.42
CA LEU A 229 1.49 -22.76 2.41
C LEU A 229 2.97 -22.41 2.23
N ASP A 230 3.72 -23.33 1.64
CA ASP A 230 5.05 -23.10 1.10
C ASP A 230 4.93 -22.63 -0.36
N PHE A 231 5.36 -21.39 -0.61
CA PHE A 231 5.22 -20.73 -1.90
C PHE A 231 6.50 -20.75 -2.73
N ASP A 232 7.60 -21.33 -2.24
CA ASP A 232 8.92 -21.17 -2.86
C ASP A 232 8.97 -21.67 -4.30
N ALA A 233 8.50 -22.90 -4.54
CA ALA A 233 8.50 -23.51 -5.87
C ALA A 233 7.59 -22.77 -6.86
N PHE A 234 6.43 -22.27 -6.39
CA PHE A 234 5.50 -21.50 -7.20
C PHE A 234 6.09 -20.14 -7.58
N LEU A 235 6.66 -19.42 -6.61
CA LEU A 235 7.26 -18.10 -6.83
C LEU A 235 8.53 -18.18 -7.70
N ASP A 236 9.23 -19.31 -7.73
CA ASP A 236 10.32 -19.55 -8.69
C ASP A 236 9.81 -19.75 -10.13
N ALA A 237 8.68 -20.45 -10.29
CA ALA A 237 8.13 -20.76 -11.61
C ALA A 237 7.32 -19.60 -12.24
N CYS A 238 6.63 -18.81 -11.41
CA CYS A 238 5.64 -17.83 -11.86
C CYS A 238 6.20 -16.65 -12.69
N PRO A 239 7.27 -15.94 -12.27
CA PRO A 239 7.72 -14.74 -12.98
C PRO A 239 8.24 -15.01 -14.40
N ALA A 240 8.62 -16.25 -14.70
CA ALA A 240 9.15 -16.67 -16.00
C ALA A 240 8.05 -16.95 -17.05
N GLN A 241 6.77 -16.93 -16.66
CA GLN A 241 5.68 -17.33 -17.54
C GLN A 241 5.45 -16.36 -18.70
N THR A 242 5.47 -16.89 -19.92
CA THR A 242 5.26 -16.10 -21.14
C THR A 242 3.89 -15.42 -21.16
N PHE A 243 2.82 -16.10 -20.74
CA PHE A 243 1.47 -15.50 -20.72
C PHE A 243 1.36 -14.34 -19.72
N ILE A 244 2.11 -14.39 -18.61
CA ILE A 244 2.22 -13.28 -17.65
C ILE A 244 3.00 -12.12 -18.28
N LEU A 245 4.17 -12.39 -18.85
CA LEU A 245 5.04 -11.37 -19.40
C LEU A 245 4.45 -10.68 -20.65
N THR A 246 3.61 -11.38 -21.41
CA THR A 246 2.94 -10.83 -22.61
C THR A 246 1.64 -10.11 -22.29
N ASN A 247 1.14 -10.19 -21.05
CA ASN A 247 -0.06 -9.46 -20.63
C ASN A 247 0.19 -7.95 -20.67
N HIS A 248 -0.72 -7.20 -21.32
CA HIS A 248 -0.62 -5.74 -21.49
C HIS A 248 -0.54 -4.96 -20.17
N LYS A 249 -1.13 -5.46 -19.08
CA LYS A 249 -1.03 -4.86 -17.74
C LYS A 249 0.29 -5.19 -17.05
N ILE A 250 0.99 -6.26 -17.43
CA ILE A 250 2.19 -6.73 -16.75
C ILE A 250 3.42 -6.28 -17.53
N GLY A 251 3.78 -6.96 -18.63
CA GLY A 251 4.79 -6.50 -19.59
C GLY A 251 6.21 -6.24 -19.04
N SER A 252 6.50 -6.52 -17.76
CA SER A 252 7.81 -6.36 -17.16
C SER A 252 8.07 -7.43 -16.07
N PRO A 253 9.34 -7.79 -15.80
CA PRO A 253 9.68 -8.76 -14.76
C PRO A 253 9.22 -8.36 -13.35
N ASP A 254 9.30 -7.06 -13.01
CA ASP A 254 8.93 -6.59 -11.66
C ASP A 254 7.41 -6.58 -11.47
N ARG A 255 6.67 -6.22 -12.51
CA ARG A 255 5.20 -6.34 -12.48
C ARG A 255 4.77 -7.80 -12.45
N ALA A 256 5.49 -8.69 -13.14
CA ALA A 256 5.26 -10.13 -13.04
C ALA A 256 5.50 -10.64 -11.62
N LEU A 257 6.59 -10.19 -10.96
CA LEU A 257 6.88 -10.52 -9.57
C LEU A 257 5.75 -10.07 -8.62
N SER A 258 5.23 -8.85 -8.80
CA SER A 258 4.08 -8.35 -8.02
C SER A 258 2.82 -9.18 -8.24
N LEU A 259 2.50 -9.51 -9.50
CA LEU A 259 1.36 -10.39 -9.82
C LEU A 259 1.53 -11.77 -9.18
N CYS A 260 2.71 -12.37 -9.26
CA CYS A 260 3.00 -13.67 -8.65
C CYS A 260 2.84 -13.64 -7.13
N GLY A 261 3.26 -12.55 -6.48
CA GLY A 261 2.99 -12.31 -5.07
C GLY A 261 1.49 -12.25 -4.77
N CYS A 262 0.71 -11.56 -5.62
CA CYS A 262 -0.75 -11.51 -5.49
C CYS A 262 -1.39 -12.90 -5.63
N LEU A 263 -1.03 -13.65 -6.67
CA LEU A 263 -1.53 -15.01 -6.89
C LEU A 263 -1.21 -15.92 -5.70
N ALA A 264 0.01 -15.86 -5.17
CA ALA A 264 0.41 -16.63 -4.00
C ALA A 264 -0.43 -16.28 -2.75
N ARG A 265 -0.84 -15.02 -2.58
CA ARG A 265 -1.75 -14.61 -1.49
C ARG A 265 -3.19 -15.06 -1.72
N GLU A 266 -3.63 -15.00 -2.97
CA GLU A 266 -5.04 -15.11 -3.32
C GLU A 266 -5.49 -16.56 -3.53
N MET A 267 -4.69 -17.39 -4.18
CA MET A 267 -5.01 -18.79 -4.45
C MET A 267 -5.43 -19.59 -3.20
N PRO A 268 -4.76 -19.46 -2.02
CA PRO A 268 -5.20 -20.15 -0.80
C PRO A 268 -6.60 -19.73 -0.34
N THR A 269 -7.00 -18.48 -0.58
CA THR A 269 -8.35 -17.98 -0.24
C THR A 269 -9.42 -18.56 -1.17
N GLN A 270 -9.03 -18.95 -2.38
CA GLN A 270 -9.89 -19.66 -3.34
C GLN A 270 -10.02 -21.17 -3.04
N GLY A 271 -9.17 -21.71 -2.15
CA GLY A 271 -9.23 -23.11 -1.71
C GLY A 271 -8.07 -23.98 -2.19
N ILE A 272 -7.03 -23.42 -2.82
CA ILE A 272 -5.83 -24.18 -3.17
C ILE A 272 -5.14 -24.70 -1.90
N SER A 273 -4.82 -26.00 -1.92
CA SER A 273 -4.00 -26.69 -0.93
C SER A 273 -2.50 -26.64 -1.29
N GLN A 274 -1.62 -27.17 -0.44
CA GLN A 274 -0.21 -27.31 -0.80
C GLN A 274 -0.02 -28.17 -2.06
N GLU A 275 -0.74 -29.30 -2.16
CA GLU A 275 -0.65 -30.20 -3.32
C GLU A 275 -1.09 -29.48 -4.61
N GLY A 276 -2.18 -28.70 -4.54
CA GLY A 276 -2.64 -27.88 -5.66
C GLY A 276 -1.63 -26.78 -6.04
N LEU A 277 -0.98 -26.16 -5.07
CA LEU A 277 0.06 -25.16 -5.32
C LEU A 277 1.31 -25.77 -5.96
N ASP A 278 1.69 -26.98 -5.53
CA ASP A 278 2.80 -27.73 -6.11
C ASP A 278 2.50 -28.16 -7.55
N LEU A 279 1.25 -28.52 -7.84
CA LEU A 279 0.76 -28.76 -9.21
C LEU A 279 0.84 -27.50 -10.05
N MET A 280 0.39 -26.35 -9.54
CA MET A 280 0.53 -25.07 -10.25
C MET A 280 1.98 -24.71 -10.54
N ALA A 281 2.91 -25.01 -9.62
CA ALA A 281 4.32 -24.80 -9.85
C ALA A 281 4.87 -25.69 -10.97
N GLN A 282 4.47 -26.97 -11.04
CA GLN A 282 4.83 -27.88 -12.15
C GLN A 282 4.23 -27.42 -13.47
N TYR A 283 2.96 -27.03 -13.45
CA TYR A 283 2.24 -26.51 -14.61
C TYR A 283 2.94 -25.28 -15.20
N TYR A 284 3.32 -24.32 -14.35
CA TYR A 284 4.10 -23.16 -14.76
C TYR A 284 5.50 -23.55 -15.27
N ARG A 285 6.14 -24.58 -14.74
CA ARG A 285 7.41 -25.07 -15.33
C ARG A 285 7.24 -25.80 -16.67
N GLU A 286 6.02 -25.83 -17.22
CA GLU A 286 5.67 -26.57 -18.44
C GLU A 286 5.96 -28.09 -18.31
N GLU A 287 5.97 -28.60 -17.07
CA GLU A 287 6.24 -30.02 -16.77
C GLU A 287 5.01 -30.90 -16.97
N ILE A 288 3.82 -30.31 -16.84
CA ILE A 288 2.51 -30.97 -16.95
C ILE A 288 1.54 -30.08 -17.74
N SER A 289 0.56 -30.68 -18.41
CA SER A 289 -0.47 -29.99 -19.18
C SER A 289 -1.74 -29.68 -18.37
N ASP A 290 -2.65 -28.86 -18.90
CA ASP A 290 -3.97 -28.61 -18.30
C ASP A 290 -4.69 -29.92 -17.96
N ALA A 291 -4.67 -30.89 -18.89
CA ALA A 291 -5.32 -32.19 -18.71
C ALA A 291 -4.68 -33.01 -17.57
N ASP A 292 -3.37 -32.86 -17.35
CA ASP A 292 -2.67 -33.54 -16.26
C ASP A 292 -2.97 -32.91 -14.89
N VAL A 293 -3.20 -31.59 -14.86
CA VAL A 293 -3.66 -30.88 -13.66
C VAL A 293 -5.09 -31.32 -13.34
N GLU A 294 -6.02 -31.25 -14.31
CA GLU A 294 -7.43 -31.62 -14.12
C GLU A 294 -7.60 -33.09 -13.72
N ALA A 295 -6.74 -33.99 -14.21
CA ALA A 295 -6.76 -35.40 -13.84
C ALA A 295 -6.36 -35.64 -12.38
N GLN A 296 -5.56 -34.75 -11.79
CA GLN A 296 -5.09 -34.85 -10.40
C GLN A 296 -6.00 -34.05 -9.45
N ASP A 297 -6.38 -32.85 -9.84
CA ASP A 297 -7.31 -31.99 -9.13
C ASP A 297 -8.05 -31.08 -10.12
N VAL A 298 -9.34 -31.36 -10.31
CA VAL A 298 -10.19 -30.67 -11.30
C VAL A 298 -10.44 -29.20 -10.95
N ASP A 299 -10.30 -28.81 -9.68
CA ASP A 299 -10.65 -27.47 -9.23
C ASP A 299 -9.45 -26.50 -9.23
N VAL A 300 -8.21 -27.00 -9.33
CA VAL A 300 -6.98 -26.19 -9.24
C VAL A 300 -6.94 -25.06 -10.28
N LEU A 301 -7.20 -25.37 -11.55
CA LEU A 301 -7.22 -24.34 -12.60
C LEU A 301 -8.37 -23.34 -12.41
N THR A 302 -9.52 -23.80 -11.89
CA THR A 302 -10.66 -22.90 -11.58
C THR A 302 -10.31 -21.94 -10.44
N PHE A 303 -9.63 -22.41 -9.39
CA PHE A 303 -9.18 -21.56 -8.29
C PHE A 303 -8.11 -20.57 -8.76
N HIS A 304 -7.19 -21.02 -9.61
CA HIS A 304 -6.19 -20.18 -10.23
C HIS A 304 -6.80 -19.08 -11.11
N ASP A 305 -7.81 -19.40 -11.93
CA ASP A 305 -8.49 -18.43 -12.79
C ASP A 305 -9.19 -17.34 -11.96
N LYS A 306 -9.89 -17.73 -10.89
CA LYS A 306 -10.51 -16.77 -9.96
C LYS A 306 -9.49 -15.87 -9.29
N ALA A 307 -8.38 -16.43 -8.83
CA ALA A 307 -7.30 -15.66 -8.24
C ALA A 307 -6.67 -14.69 -9.25
N SER A 308 -6.48 -15.15 -10.49
CA SER A 308 -5.96 -14.35 -11.59
C SER A 308 -6.90 -13.20 -11.94
N GLU A 309 -8.21 -13.44 -12.00
CA GLU A 309 -9.21 -12.39 -12.21
C GLU A 309 -9.19 -11.36 -11.08
N ALA A 310 -9.20 -11.80 -9.81
CA ALA A 310 -9.15 -10.92 -8.65
C ALA A 310 -7.90 -10.02 -8.70
N CYS A 311 -6.71 -10.62 -8.88
CA CYS A 311 -5.45 -9.89 -8.96
C CYS A 311 -5.39 -8.95 -10.19
N LEU A 312 -5.78 -9.41 -11.38
CA LEU A 312 -5.68 -8.59 -12.60
C LEU A 312 -6.72 -7.47 -12.66
N SER A 313 -7.87 -7.63 -11.99
CA SER A 313 -8.93 -6.60 -11.94
C SER A 313 -8.47 -5.35 -11.20
N GLN A 314 -7.73 -5.52 -10.10
CA GLN A 314 -7.21 -4.43 -9.26
C GLN A 314 -5.76 -4.08 -9.55
N PHE A 315 -5.08 -4.83 -10.43
CA PHE A 315 -3.67 -4.59 -10.72
C PHE A 315 -3.44 -3.14 -11.16
N PRO A 316 -2.48 -2.42 -10.55
CA PRO A 316 -2.22 -1.02 -10.86
C PRO A 316 -2.04 -0.80 -12.36
N ALA A 317 -2.45 0.36 -12.87
CA ALA A 317 -2.14 0.70 -14.26
C ALA A 317 -0.61 0.83 -14.47
N LYS A 318 -0.18 0.86 -15.73
CA LYS A 318 1.20 1.21 -16.09
C LYS A 318 1.41 2.71 -16.07
#